data_AF-A0A2N0B2V5-F1
#
_entry.id   AF-A0A2N0B2V5-F1
#
_cell.length_a   1.000
_cell.length_b   1.000
_cell.length_c   1.000
_cell.angle_alpha   90.00
_cell.angle_beta   90.00
_cell.angle_gamma   90.00
#
_symmetry.space_group_name_H-M   'P 1'
#
loop_
_entity.id
_entity.type
_entity.pdbx_description
1 polymer ?
#
loop_
_entity_poly.entity_id
_entity_poly.type
_entity_poly.pdbx_seq_one_letter_code
_entity_poly.pdbx_strand_id
1 'polypeptide(L)'
;VSSVAIACEFPLHVQVTKGKNLLVGVDLDLLREKLEFFISSKQFKEEDLRLVDFASYLGLSLHQASYYLNNYLKLKFADFLNFHRLNEVKSLIQTKSNQNLLHLSL
;
A
#
# COMPACT_ATOMS: atom_id res chain seq x y z
N VAL A 1 -15.82 13.60 -15.43
CA VAL A 1 -15.72 12.28 -16.10
C VAL A 1 -14.27 11.83 -16.07
N SER A 2 -14.06 10.52 -15.83
CA SER A 2 -12.77 9.81 -15.69
C SER A 2 -12.24 9.77 -14.24
N SER A 3 -12.72 8.88 -13.37
CA SER A 3 -12.46 7.43 -13.28
C SER A 3 -10.98 7.07 -13.12
N VAL A 4 -10.43 7.28 -11.92
CA VAL A 4 -9.39 6.39 -11.35
C VAL A 4 -9.66 6.23 -9.84
N ALA A 5 -10.84 5.71 -9.51
CA ALA A 5 -11.04 5.07 -8.22
C ALA A 5 -11.07 3.56 -8.51
N ILE A 6 -9.88 2.95 -8.67
CA ILE A 6 -9.79 1.51 -8.46
C ILE A 6 -9.89 1.33 -6.95
N ALA A 7 -11.14 1.30 -6.52
CA ALA A 7 -11.60 0.77 -5.25
C ALA A 7 -11.26 -0.73 -5.24
N CYS A 8 -10.02 -1.06 -4.90
CA CYS A 8 -9.82 -2.20 -4.02
C CYS A 8 -10.00 -1.61 -2.62
N GLU A 9 -11.22 -1.74 -2.08
CA GLU A 9 -11.54 -1.35 -0.71
C GLU A 9 -10.58 -2.09 0.23
N PHE A 10 -9.49 -1.42 0.57
CA PHE A 10 -8.67 -1.80 1.70
C PHE A 10 -9.56 -1.53 2.92
N PRO A 11 -9.92 -2.53 3.74
CA PRO A 11 -10.73 -2.27 4.90
C PRO A 11 -9.89 -1.44 5.88
N LEU A 12 -10.00 -0.11 5.79
CA LEU A 12 -9.55 0.86 6.79
C LEU A 12 -10.47 0.77 8.03
N HIS A 13 -10.78 -0.44 8.50
CA HIS A 13 -11.44 -0.62 9.78
C HIS A 13 -10.34 -0.74 10.84
N VAL A 14 -9.90 0.42 11.32
CA VAL A 14 -8.95 0.55 12.42
C VAL A 14 -9.52 -0.10 13.67
N GLN A 15 -9.10 -1.33 13.96
CA GLN A 15 -9.43 -2.03 15.21
C GLN A 15 -8.24 -1.91 16.16
N VAL A 16 -8.29 -0.92 17.07
CA VAL A 16 -7.31 -0.77 18.15
C VAL A 16 -7.39 -2.01 19.05
N THR A 17 -6.39 -2.87 18.98
CA THR A 17 -6.37 -4.11 19.78
C THR A 17 -5.84 -3.81 21.18
N LYS A 18 -6.50 -4.30 22.24
CA LYS A 18 -6.13 -4.10 23.66
C LYS A 18 -4.73 -4.67 23.95
N GLY A 19 -3.73 -3.81 23.83
CA GLY A 19 -2.32 -3.99 24.19
C GLY A 19 -1.67 -2.61 24.22
N LYS A 20 -0.43 -2.48 24.71
CA LYS A 20 0.30 -1.20 24.64
C LYS A 20 0.25 -0.70 23.19
N ASN A 21 -0.37 0.45 22.94
CA ASN A 21 -0.43 1.01 21.59
C ASN A 21 0.97 1.59 21.28
N LEU A 22 1.70 0.97 20.35
CA LEU A 22 3.05 1.43 20.00
C LEU A 22 3.04 2.72 19.17
N LEU A 23 1.87 3.15 18.67
CA LEU A 23 1.69 4.38 17.90
C LEU A 23 1.28 5.56 18.79
N VAL A 24 1.43 5.48 20.11
CA VAL A 24 1.24 6.63 21.00
C VAL A 24 2.26 7.71 20.63
N GLY A 25 1.75 8.92 20.32
CA GLY A 25 2.56 10.05 19.86
C GLY A 25 2.83 10.08 18.35
N VAL A 26 2.29 9.13 17.58
CA VAL A 26 2.32 9.16 16.11
C VAL A 26 1.07 9.88 15.61
N ASP A 27 1.27 10.86 14.73
CA ASP A 27 0.19 11.49 13.99
C ASP A 27 -0.33 10.51 12.92
N LEU A 28 -1.53 9.96 13.14
CA LEU A 28 -2.13 8.97 12.27
C LEU A 28 -2.60 9.54 10.93
N ASP A 29 -2.94 10.83 10.87
CA ASP A 29 -3.36 11.49 9.64
C ASP A 29 -2.14 11.71 8.74
N LEU A 30 -1.04 12.21 9.29
CA LEU A 30 0.22 12.34 8.57
C LEU A 30 0.76 10.97 8.12
N LEU A 31 0.63 9.94 8.97
CA LEU A 31 1.01 8.58 8.62
C LEU A 31 0.21 8.06 7.43
N ARG A 32 -1.10 8.32 7.38
CA ARG A 32 -1.97 7.93 6.28
C ARG A 32 -1.60 8.65 4.99
N GLU A 33 -1.36 9.96 5.05
CA GLU A 33 -0.91 10.74 3.90
C GLU A 33 0.41 10.19 3.32
N LYS A 34 1.39 9.90 4.19
CA LYS A 34 2.64 9.27 3.76
C LYS A 34 2.41 7.91 3.13
N LEU A 35 1.56 7.07 3.72
CA LEU A 35 1.24 5.75 3.14
C LEU A 35 0.58 5.88 1.76
N GLU A 36 -0.36 6.80 1.59
CA GLU A 36 -1.00 7.08 0.30
C GLU A 36 0.03 7.58 -0.73
N PHE A 37 0.96 8.44 -0.31
CA PHE A 37 2.05 8.91 -1.17
C PHE A 37 3.02 7.76 -1.53
N PHE A 38 3.34 6.87 -0.60
CA PHE A 38 4.17 5.68 -0.84
C PHE A 38 3.58 4.78 -1.93
N ILE A 39 2.26 4.54 -1.86
CA ILE A 39 1.55 3.68 -2.80
C ILE A 39 1.42 4.37 -4.17
N SER A 40 1.03 5.65 -4.20
CA SER A 40 0.82 6.39 -5.45
C SER A 40 2.13 6.64 -6.22
N SER A 41 3.24 6.86 -5.51
CA SER A 41 4.59 6.96 -6.10
C SER A 41 5.19 5.61 -6.50
N LYS A 42 4.48 4.50 -6.23
CA LYS A 42 4.88 3.13 -6.57
C LYS A 42 6.23 2.69 -5.98
N GLN A 43 6.61 3.23 -4.82
CA GLN A 43 7.84 2.87 -4.12
C GLN A 43 7.87 1.38 -3.71
N PHE A 44 6.72 0.73 -3.62
CA PHE A 44 6.60 -0.72 -3.44
C PHE A 44 7.28 -1.56 -4.55
N LYS A 45 7.68 -0.96 -5.69
CA LYS A 45 8.39 -1.64 -6.77
C LYS A 45 9.88 -1.86 -6.52
N GLU A 46 10.47 -1.15 -5.56
CA GLU A 46 11.89 -1.32 -5.22
C GLU A 46 12.15 -2.76 -4.74
N GLU A 47 13.02 -3.49 -5.44
CA GLU A 47 13.24 -4.92 -5.21
C GLU A 47 13.84 -5.18 -3.82
N ASP A 48 14.77 -4.32 -3.39
CA ASP A 48 15.47 -4.40 -2.11
C ASP A 48 14.78 -3.62 -0.98
N LEU A 49 13.51 -3.22 -1.16
CA LEU A 49 12.80 -2.49 -0.12
C LEU A 49 12.62 -3.37 1.14
N ARG A 50 13.22 -2.94 2.26
CA ARG A 50 13.07 -3.61 3.55
C ARG A 50 12.09 -2.86 4.44
N LEU A 51 11.65 -3.56 5.48
CA LEU A 51 10.75 -2.98 6.48
C LEU A 51 11.36 -1.75 7.18
N VAL A 52 12.68 -1.70 7.37
CA VAL A 52 13.38 -0.53 7.94
C VAL A 52 13.28 0.70 7.05
N ASP A 53 13.35 0.51 5.73
CA ASP A 53 13.29 1.59 4.74
C ASP A 53 11.85 2.12 4.67
N PHE A 54 10.87 1.21 4.64
CA PHE A 54 9.45 1.52 4.75
C PHE A 54 9.09 2.25 6.05
N ALA A 55 9.63 1.80 7.19
CA ALA A 55 9.41 2.44 8.48
C ALA A 55 9.96 3.88 8.48
N SER A 56 11.18 4.06 7.98
CA SER A 56 11.83 5.38 7.88
C SER A 56 11.02 6.33 7.02
N TYR A 57 10.50 5.86 5.89
CA TYR A 57 9.64 6.64 5.01
C TYR A 57 8.38 7.14 5.71
N LEU A 58 7.70 6.25 6.45
CA LEU A 58 6.51 6.58 7.22
C LEU A 58 6.80 7.46 8.46
N GLY A 59 8.07 7.64 8.83
CA GLY A 59 8.46 8.33 10.06
C GLY A 59 8.20 7.48 11.31
N LEU A 60 8.24 6.16 11.17
CA LEU A 60 8.04 5.19 12.24
C LEU A 60 9.34 4.48 12.58
N SER A 61 9.45 3.97 13.80
CA SER A 61 10.44 2.93 14.10
C SER A 61 10.06 1.60 13.43
N LEU A 62 11.06 0.72 13.25
CA LEU A 62 10.86 -0.64 12.72
C LEU A 62 9.72 -1.40 13.43
N HIS A 63 9.70 -1.32 14.76
CA HIS A 63 8.68 -1.98 15.58
C HIS A 63 7.30 -1.34 15.41
N GLN A 64 7.22 -0.02 15.30
CA GLN A 64 5.97 0.70 15.03
C GLN A 64 5.41 0.37 13.64
N ALA A 65 6.25 0.30 12.62
CA ALA A 65 5.82 -0.08 11.27
C ALA A 65 5.28 -1.52 11.23
N SER A 66 6.01 -2.46 11.86
CA SER A 66 5.52 -3.84 12.02
C SER A 66 4.19 -3.90 12.79
N TYR A 67 4.08 -3.13 13.88
CA TYR A 67 2.85 -3.03 14.66
C TYR A 67 1.71 -2.44 13.84
N TYR A 68 1.94 -1.37 13.09
CA TYR A 68 0.96 -0.71 12.23
C TYR A 68 0.44 -1.68 11.16
N LEU A 69 1.34 -2.32 10.41
CA LEU A 69 0.98 -3.31 9.40
C LEU A 69 0.12 -4.45 10.00
N ASN A 70 0.56 -5.05 11.10
CA ASN A 70 -0.12 -6.20 11.68
C ASN A 70 -1.42 -5.84 12.42
N ASN A 71 -1.51 -4.67 13.06
CA ASN A 71 -2.66 -4.33 13.90
C ASN A 71 -3.70 -3.48 13.17
N TYR A 72 -3.27 -2.59 12.28
CA TYR A 72 -4.14 -1.68 11.53
C TYR A 72 -4.46 -2.23 10.15
N LEU A 73 -3.43 -2.68 9.41
CA LEU A 73 -3.63 -3.21 8.06
C LEU A 73 -3.93 -4.71 8.04
N LYS A 74 -3.72 -5.41 9.16
CA LYS A 74 -3.86 -6.88 9.30
C LYS A 74 -3.04 -7.67 8.26
N LEU A 75 -1.87 -7.13 7.88
CA LEU A 75 -0.97 -7.72 6.89
C LEU A 75 0.46 -7.78 7.42
N LYS A 76 1.22 -8.79 6.97
CA LYS A 76 2.68 -8.76 7.08
C LYS A 76 3.25 -7.86 5.99
N PHE A 77 4.47 -7.35 6.20
CA PHE A 77 5.15 -6.48 5.23
C PHE A 77 5.29 -7.10 3.84
N ALA A 78 5.67 -8.38 3.75
CA ALA A 78 5.78 -9.09 2.48
C ALA A 78 4.43 -9.19 1.77
N ASP A 79 3.35 -9.49 2.51
CA ASP A 79 2.00 -9.61 1.95
C ASP A 79 1.50 -8.24 1.44
N PHE A 80 1.79 -7.17 2.18
CA PHE A 80 1.51 -5.79 1.76
C PHE A 80 2.21 -5.45 0.43
N LEU A 81 3.52 -5.71 0.32
CA LEU A 81 4.26 -5.48 -0.92
C LEU A 81 3.71 -6.30 -2.08
N ASN A 82 3.48 -7.58 -1.85
CA ASN A 82 2.98 -8.50 -2.87
C ASN A 82 1.60 -8.10 -3.36
N PHE A 83 0.70 -7.67 -2.46
CA PHE A 83 -0.61 -7.18 -2.83
C PHE A 83 -0.53 -6.02 -3.83
N HIS A 84 0.28 -5.00 -3.53
CA HIS A 84 0.45 -3.85 -4.43
C HIS A 84 1.16 -4.21 -5.74
N ARG A 85 2.20 -5.03 -5.70
CA ARG A 85 2.92 -5.52 -6.89
C ARG A 85 2.01 -6.33 -7.82
N LEU A 86 1.22 -7.26 -7.27
CA LEU A 86 0.28 -8.07 -8.04
C LEU A 86 -0.84 -7.23 -8.64
N ASN A 87 -1.36 -6.25 -7.92
CA ASN A 87 -2.41 -5.37 -8.44
C ASN A 87 -1.89 -4.47 -9.57
N GLU A 88 -0.66 -3.97 -9.46
CA GLU A 88 0.00 -3.26 -10.55
C GLU A 88 0.15 -4.15 -11.79
N VAL A 89 0.61 -5.39 -11.63
CA VAL A 89 0.74 -6.35 -12.75
C VAL A 89 -0.62 -6.62 -13.39
N LYS A 90 -1.67 -6.86 -12.59
CA LYS A 90 -3.04 -7.06 -13.09
C LYS A 90 -3.51 -5.85 -13.89
N SER A 91 -3.29 -4.64 -13.37
CA SER A 91 -3.65 -3.39 -14.06
C SER A 91 -2.93 -3.27 -15.40
N LEU A 92 -1.61 -3.54 -15.44
CA LEU A 92 -0.83 -3.51 -16.69
C LEU A 92 -1.33 -4.52 -17.72
N ILE A 93 -1.68 -5.75 -17.31
CA ILE A 93 -2.22 -6.78 -18.20
C ILE A 93 -3.58 -6.35 -18.75
N GLN A 94 -4.48 -5.83 -17.91
CA GLN A 94 -5.80 -5.36 -18.34
C GLN A 94 -5.68 -4.19 -19.31
N THR A 95 -4.81 -3.20 -19.05
CA THR A 95 -4.59 -2.08 -19.97
C THR A 95 -4.03 -2.56 -21.31
N LYS A 96 -3.04 -3.46 -21.33
CA LYS A 96 -2.47 -4.00 -22.58
C LYS A 96 -3.45 -4.86 -23.37
N SER A 97 -4.28 -5.65 -22.69
CA SER A 97 -5.34 -6.44 -23.35
C SER A 97 -6.33 -5.54 -24.09
N ASN A 98 -6.73 -4.41 -23.48
CA ASN A 98 -7.59 -3.42 -24.12
C ASN A 98 -6.92 -2.69 -25.29
N GLN A 99 -5.59 -2.49 -25.25
CA GLN A 99 -4.84 -1.88 -26.36
C GLN A 99 -4.73 -2.82 -27.59
N ASN A 100 -4.59 -4.14 -27.38
CA ASN A 100 -4.51 -5.11 -28.48
C ASN A 100 -5.83 -5.30 -29.24
N LEU A 101 -6.98 -4.93 -28.66
CA LEU A 101 -8.29 -4.98 -29.32
C LEU A 101 -8.57 -3.75 -30.20
N LEU A 102 -7.86 -2.64 -30.01
CA LEU A 102 -8.03 -1.41 -30.80
C LEU A 102 -7.14 -1.37 -32.07
N HIS A 103 -6.35 -2.41 -32.33
CA HIS A 103 -5.40 -2.46 -33.46
C HIS A 103 -5.79 -3.46 -34.57
N LEU A 104 -7.05 -3.91 -34.59
CA LEU A 104 -7.60 -4.77 -35.66
C LEU A 104 -8.73 -4.11 -36.47
N SER A 105 -8.89 -2.78 -36.40
CA SER A 105 -9.72 -2.06 -37.37
C SER A 105 -8.84 -1.25 -38.32
N LEU A 106 -8.86 -1.71 -39.58
CA LEU A 106 -8.27 -1.18 -40.83
C LEU A 106 -6.95 -1.81 -41.27
#